data_AF-A0A9Q0T8R7-F1
#
_entry.id   AF-A0A9Q0T8R7-F1
#
_cell.length_a   1.000
_cell.length_b   1.000
_cell.length_c   1.000
_cell.angle_alpha   90.00
_cell.angle_beta   90.00
_cell.angle_gamma   90.00
#
_symmetry.space_group_name_H-M   'P 1'
#
loop_
_entity.id
_entity.type
_entity.pdbx_description
1 polymer ?
#
loop_
_entity_poly.entity_id
_entity_poly.type
_entity_poly.pdbx_seq_one_letter_code
_entity_poly.pdbx_strand_id
1 'polypeptide(L)'
;MCGQSSSHWSGLHYFAWRYNSEIILTFVVEDNSLNTVRRNDGGDRPISIIFDRDLRWRTGVKLIPVDSESSNNFKVTREALEKAYEMAKRDNIKVKGLLITNPSNPLGTMLDRETLRSIVRFINEKNIHLVCDEIYAATVFSQPEFISIAEIVQEDIECNLNLVHIVYSLSKDMGFPGLRVGIIYSYNDAVVSCARKMSSFGLVSSQTQYMIASMLSDDEFVGKFIRESKTRMAARHRVFTDGLAQASINCLRTSNAGLFLWMDLRGLLKEKTFEAEMALWRVIIHEVKLNVSPGCSFHCTEPGWFRVCIANMDDQTMEVALSRIRTFVNKDVDTKKPKRTLRWQGSLKLSSPRIYDDFINSPHSPLPQSPLVLARN
;
A
#
# COMPACT_ATOMS: atom_id res chain seq x y z
N MET A 1 -14.94 -6.44 -50.32
CA MET A 1 -15.19 -5.15 -49.64
C MET A 1 -14.49 -5.22 -48.29
N CYS A 2 -13.26 -4.72 -48.23
CA CYS A 2 -12.41 -4.76 -47.04
C CYS A 2 -12.23 -3.30 -46.61
N GLY A 3 -12.68 -2.95 -45.41
CA GLY A 3 -12.63 -1.58 -44.94
C GLY A 3 -12.92 -1.47 -43.45
N GLN A 4 -11.89 -1.05 -42.72
CA GLN A 4 -11.92 -0.31 -41.45
C GLN A 4 -12.40 -1.04 -40.17
N SER A 5 -11.43 -1.49 -39.36
CA SER A 5 -11.49 -1.34 -37.90
C SER A 5 -10.09 -1.47 -37.28
N SER A 6 -9.27 -0.42 -37.43
CA SER A 6 -8.00 -0.30 -36.69
C SER A 6 -7.84 1.13 -36.21
N SER A 7 -8.76 1.57 -35.33
CA SER A 7 -8.72 2.92 -34.77
C SER A 7 -9.50 2.97 -33.45
N HIS A 8 -8.95 2.37 -32.38
CA HIS A 8 -9.46 2.59 -31.00
C HIS A 8 -8.34 2.69 -29.93
N TRP A 9 -7.06 2.74 -30.30
CA TRP A 9 -5.92 2.75 -29.35
C TRP A 9 -5.05 4.02 -29.39
N SER A 10 -5.55 5.14 -29.93
CA SER A 10 -4.76 6.37 -30.12
C SER A 10 -4.48 7.21 -28.85
N GLY A 11 -4.70 6.66 -27.65
CA GLY A 11 -4.59 7.40 -26.38
C GLY A 11 -3.68 6.80 -25.30
N LEU A 12 -3.08 5.61 -25.53
CA LEU A 12 -2.18 5.00 -24.54
C LEU A 12 -0.74 5.47 -24.73
N HIS A 13 -0.15 6.00 -23.64
CA HIS A 13 1.25 6.40 -23.62
C HIS A 13 1.97 5.74 -22.43
N TYR A 14 3.17 5.22 -22.72
CA TYR A 14 4.00 4.48 -21.78
C TYR A 14 5.06 5.40 -21.16
N PHE A 15 5.20 5.34 -19.84
CA PHE A 15 6.11 6.15 -19.02
C PHE A 15 7.03 5.21 -18.22
N ALA A 16 8.30 5.55 -18.03
CA ALA A 16 9.11 4.91 -17.00
C ALA A 16 9.08 5.70 -15.71
N TRP A 17 8.30 5.20 -14.76
CA TRP A 17 8.27 5.78 -13.44
C TRP A 17 8.46 4.75 -12.33
N ARG A 18 9.06 5.17 -11.20
CA ARG A 18 9.29 4.32 -10.02
C ARG A 18 8.06 4.30 -9.17
N TYR A 19 7.03 3.68 -9.72
CA TYR A 19 5.76 3.56 -9.04
C TYR A 19 5.73 2.32 -8.17
N ASN A 20 5.68 2.54 -6.86
CA ASN A 20 5.29 1.54 -5.88
C ASN A 20 4.04 2.09 -5.19
N SER A 21 2.88 1.64 -5.64
CA SER A 21 1.58 2.02 -5.08
C SER A 21 1.39 1.42 -3.69
N GLU A 22 1.07 2.23 -2.69
CA GLU A 22 0.70 1.83 -1.32
C GLU A 22 -0.38 2.76 -0.70
N ILE A 23 -1.52 3.06 -1.35
CA ILE A 23 -2.59 3.92 -0.80
C ILE A 23 -3.91 3.17 -0.59
N ILE A 24 -4.68 3.66 0.39
CA ILE A 24 -6.11 3.37 0.55
C ILE A 24 -6.93 4.51 -0.09
N LEU A 25 -6.78 5.76 0.39
CA LEU A 25 -7.43 6.96 -0.15
C LEU A 25 -6.76 8.26 0.37
N THR A 26 -6.61 9.32 -0.42
CA THR A 26 -5.95 10.58 0.02
C THR A 26 -6.31 11.80 -0.83
N PHE A 27 -6.48 12.98 -0.24
CA PHE A 27 -6.56 14.24 -1.00
C PHE A 27 -5.18 14.79 -1.38
N VAL A 28 -5.07 15.33 -2.59
CA VAL A 28 -3.91 16.04 -3.14
C VAL A 28 -4.18 17.55 -3.07
N VAL A 29 -3.25 18.31 -2.50
CA VAL A 29 -3.37 19.76 -2.29
C VAL A 29 -2.11 20.48 -2.76
N GLU A 30 -2.24 21.58 -3.51
CA GLU A 30 -1.14 22.49 -3.85
C GLU A 30 -0.88 23.51 -2.71
N ASP A 31 0.37 23.71 -2.32
CA ASP A 31 0.78 24.81 -1.44
C ASP A 31 1.36 25.96 -2.28
N ASN A 32 0.68 27.11 -2.31
CA ASN A 32 1.15 28.32 -3.01
C ASN A 32 2.04 29.23 -2.14
N SER A 33 2.46 28.78 -0.95
CA SER A 33 3.34 29.56 -0.09
C SER A 33 4.80 29.10 -0.18
N LEU A 34 5.51 29.59 -1.21
CA LEU A 34 6.97 29.69 -1.22
C LEU A 34 7.41 30.80 -0.24
N ASN A 35 7.13 30.60 1.04
CA ASN A 35 7.69 31.38 2.15
C ASN A 35 7.91 30.41 3.31
N THR A 36 9.19 30.09 3.54
CA THR A 36 9.76 29.46 4.75
C THR A 36 8.74 29.16 5.87
N VAL A 37 8.03 28.03 5.77
CA VAL A 37 7.33 27.47 6.91
C VAL A 37 8.36 26.69 7.72
N ARG A 38 8.78 27.29 8.84
CA ARG A 38 9.48 26.57 9.91
C ARG A 38 8.65 25.34 10.26
N ARG A 39 9.33 24.19 10.42
CA ARG A 39 8.76 22.99 11.05
C ARG A 39 8.03 23.41 12.33
N ASN A 40 6.70 23.37 12.29
CA ASN A 40 5.90 23.38 13.50
C ASN A 40 5.75 21.92 13.90
N ASP A 41 6.29 21.59 15.07
CA ASP A 41 6.33 20.25 15.65
C ASP A 41 4.96 19.86 16.24
N GLY A 42 3.91 19.89 15.41
CA GLY A 42 2.56 19.57 15.83
C GLY A 42 1.66 19.18 14.67
N GLY A 43 1.46 17.86 14.49
CA GLY A 43 0.25 17.33 13.86
C GLY A 43 0.32 16.86 12.41
N ASP A 44 1.48 16.88 11.74
CA ASP A 44 1.62 16.27 10.41
C ASP A 44 1.67 14.74 10.56
N ARG A 45 0.50 14.09 10.46
CA ARG A 45 0.43 12.62 10.31
C ARG A 45 0.79 12.28 8.86
N PRO A 46 1.89 11.53 8.61
CA PRO A 46 2.28 11.21 7.24
C PRO A 46 1.18 10.40 6.55
N ILE A 47 1.24 10.27 5.23
CA ILE A 47 0.48 9.26 4.46
C ILE A 47 1.49 8.22 3.98
N SER A 48 1.06 7.06 3.48
CA SER A 48 1.89 5.87 3.23
C SER A 48 3.30 6.22 2.74
N ILE A 49 4.33 5.57 3.32
CA ILE A 49 5.75 6.01 3.27
C ILE A 49 6.22 6.37 1.86
N ILE A 50 5.75 5.63 0.84
CA ILE A 50 6.17 5.84 -0.55
C ILE A 50 5.45 7.03 -1.19
N PHE A 51 4.16 7.21 -0.95
CA PHE A 51 3.42 8.36 -1.48
C PHE A 51 3.75 9.66 -0.77
N ASP A 52 4.09 9.64 0.51
CA ASP A 52 4.62 10.81 1.20
C ASP A 52 5.85 11.37 0.47
N ARG A 53 6.75 10.48 0.06
CA ARG A 53 7.89 10.84 -0.76
C ARG A 53 7.47 11.25 -2.18
N ASP A 54 6.73 10.38 -2.87
CA ASP A 54 6.50 10.52 -4.32
C ASP A 54 5.59 11.71 -4.66
N LEU A 55 4.62 12.03 -3.79
CA LEU A 55 3.66 13.10 -4.00
C LEU A 55 3.98 14.38 -3.25
N ARG A 56 4.87 14.41 -2.24
CA ARG A 56 5.19 15.66 -1.50
C ARG A 56 6.58 16.19 -1.81
N TRP A 57 7.58 15.31 -1.96
CA TRP A 57 9.00 15.72 -1.87
C TRP A 57 9.38 16.80 -2.88
N ARG A 58 9.06 16.62 -4.16
CA ARG A 58 9.44 17.57 -5.23
C ARG A 58 8.31 18.48 -5.70
N THR A 59 7.08 18.14 -5.36
CA THR A 59 5.87 18.85 -5.77
C THR A 59 5.45 19.93 -4.76
N GLY A 60 5.88 19.82 -3.50
CA GLY A 60 5.40 20.67 -2.40
C GLY A 60 3.94 20.42 -2.02
N VAL A 61 3.31 19.40 -2.61
CA VAL A 61 1.91 19.06 -2.35
C VAL A 61 1.73 18.53 -0.93
N LYS A 62 0.61 18.86 -0.30
CA LYS A 62 0.18 18.28 0.98
C LYS A 62 -0.82 17.16 0.75
N LEU A 63 -0.74 16.15 1.59
CA LEU A 63 -1.65 15.02 1.57
C LEU A 63 -2.54 15.05 2.80
N ILE A 64 -3.86 14.91 2.61
CA ILE A 64 -4.83 14.86 3.71
C ILE A 64 -5.47 13.47 3.71
N PRO A 65 -5.34 12.70 4.81
CA PRO A 65 -5.86 11.35 4.87
C PRO A 65 -7.39 11.36 4.93
N VAL A 66 -7.99 10.34 4.32
CA VAL A 66 -9.40 10.03 4.51
C VAL A 66 -9.47 8.78 5.37
N ASP A 67 -9.93 8.95 6.60
CA ASP A 67 -9.96 7.87 7.57
C ASP A 67 -10.90 6.74 7.10
N SER A 68 -10.50 5.50 7.35
CA SER A 68 -11.30 4.31 7.11
C SER A 68 -11.11 3.36 8.30
N GLU A 69 -12.18 2.66 8.69
CA GLU A 69 -12.22 1.89 9.94
C GLU A 69 -12.50 0.42 9.67
N SER A 70 -12.07 -0.47 10.57
CA SER A 70 -12.34 -1.90 10.44
C SER A 70 -13.83 -2.25 10.59
N SER A 71 -14.61 -1.38 11.26
CA SER A 71 -16.05 -1.56 11.52
C SER A 71 -16.86 -1.76 10.23
N ASN A 72 -16.45 -1.14 9.12
CA ASN A 72 -17.06 -1.29 7.80
C ASN A 72 -16.14 -2.01 6.79
N ASN A 73 -15.13 -2.77 7.26
CA ASN A 73 -14.09 -3.40 6.44
C ASN A 73 -13.23 -2.40 5.64
N PHE A 74 -12.93 -1.23 6.23
CA PHE A 74 -12.15 -0.16 5.62
C PHE A 74 -12.74 0.39 4.33
N LYS A 75 -14.07 0.33 4.19
CA LYS A 75 -14.76 0.92 3.04
C LYS A 75 -14.72 2.44 3.12
N VAL A 76 -14.47 3.06 1.97
CA VAL A 76 -14.59 4.51 1.81
C VAL A 76 -16.06 4.90 1.91
N THR A 77 -16.35 5.92 2.71
CA THR A 77 -17.70 6.47 2.84
C THR A 77 -17.77 7.91 2.41
N ARG A 78 -18.96 8.36 2.01
CA ARG A 78 -19.19 9.75 1.62
C ARG A 78 -18.95 10.70 2.78
N GLU A 79 -19.32 10.29 3.99
CA GLU A 79 -19.13 11.06 5.22
C GLU A 79 -17.65 11.28 5.53
N ALA A 80 -16.81 10.26 5.33
CA ALA A 80 -15.37 10.37 5.53
C ALA A 80 -14.73 11.34 4.53
N LEU A 81 -15.15 11.28 3.26
CA LEU A 81 -14.71 12.21 2.21
C LEU A 81 -15.09 13.66 2.54
N GLU A 82 -16.35 13.91 2.89
CA GLU A 82 -16.83 15.25 3.27
C GLU A 82 -16.12 15.78 4.51
N LYS A 83 -15.96 14.94 5.54
CA LYS A 83 -15.25 15.31 6.78
C LYS A 83 -13.83 15.76 6.49
N ALA A 84 -13.06 14.98 5.72
CA ALA A 84 -11.69 15.33 5.37
C ALA A 84 -11.61 16.59 4.49
N TYR A 85 -12.54 16.76 3.54
CA TYR A 85 -12.63 17.97 2.71
C TYR A 85 -12.94 19.22 3.53
N GLU A 86 -13.91 19.16 4.44
CA GLU A 86 -14.28 20.29 5.30
C GLU A 86 -13.19 20.61 6.32
N MET A 87 -12.46 19.60 6.83
CA MET A 87 -11.26 19.84 7.64
C MET A 87 -10.19 20.61 6.85
N ALA A 88 -9.88 20.18 5.63
CA ALA A 88 -8.95 20.89 4.75
C ALA A 88 -9.37 22.36 4.55
N LYS A 89 -10.66 22.58 4.29
CA LYS A 89 -11.23 23.91 4.09
C LYS A 89 -11.10 24.80 5.34
N ARG A 90 -11.34 24.26 6.54
CA ARG A 90 -11.15 24.98 7.82
C ARG A 90 -9.71 25.40 8.04
N ASP A 91 -8.76 24.55 7.65
CA ASP A 91 -7.33 24.83 7.75
C ASP A 91 -6.84 25.75 6.61
N ASN A 92 -7.76 26.30 5.81
CA ASN A 92 -7.51 27.15 4.64
C ASN A 92 -6.64 26.46 3.58
N ILE A 93 -6.83 25.15 3.42
CA ILE A 93 -6.10 24.29 2.51
C ILE A 93 -6.96 24.03 1.26
N LYS A 94 -6.46 24.41 0.07
CA LYS A 94 -7.19 24.24 -1.20
C LYS A 94 -7.01 22.84 -1.78
N VAL A 95 -8.01 21.98 -1.58
CA VAL A 95 -8.06 20.64 -2.16
C VAL A 95 -8.10 20.70 -3.70
N LYS A 96 -7.21 19.94 -4.37
CA LYS A 96 -7.13 19.87 -5.84
C LYS A 96 -7.67 18.57 -6.40
N GLY A 97 -7.60 17.48 -5.64
CA GLY A 97 -8.10 16.20 -6.09
C GLY A 97 -8.06 15.13 -5.03
N LEU A 98 -8.66 14.00 -5.37
CA LEU A 98 -8.70 12.76 -4.61
C LEU A 98 -7.86 11.71 -5.34
N LEU A 99 -6.99 11.02 -4.62
CA LEU A 99 -6.20 9.88 -5.08
C LEU A 99 -6.72 8.62 -4.40
N ILE A 100 -7.06 7.62 -5.21
CA ILE A 100 -7.58 6.33 -4.74
C ILE A 100 -6.71 5.22 -5.30
N THR A 101 -6.61 4.09 -4.59
CA THR A 101 -5.98 2.88 -5.14
C THR A 101 -7.01 1.76 -5.16
N ASN A 102 -7.30 1.25 -6.36
CA ASN A 102 -8.31 0.23 -6.59
C ASN A 102 -7.82 -0.76 -7.64
N PRO A 103 -7.51 -2.02 -7.28
CA PRO A 103 -7.60 -2.63 -5.96
C PRO A 103 -6.62 -2.03 -4.93
N SER A 104 -7.03 -1.97 -3.67
CA SER A 104 -6.35 -1.25 -2.59
C SER A 104 -5.07 -1.93 -2.09
N ASN A 105 -4.05 -1.11 -1.78
CA ASN A 105 -2.88 -1.49 -1.01
C ASN A 105 -2.81 -0.65 0.28
N PRO A 106 -2.94 -1.24 1.48
CA PRO A 106 -2.58 -2.62 1.82
C PRO A 106 -3.74 -3.60 1.98
N LEU A 107 -4.99 -3.18 1.74
CA LEU A 107 -6.16 -3.98 2.10
C LEU A 107 -6.33 -5.25 1.26
N GLY A 108 -5.89 -5.22 0.00
CA GLY A 108 -6.09 -6.33 -0.94
C GLY A 108 -7.56 -6.51 -1.32
N THR A 109 -8.32 -5.42 -1.30
CA THR A 109 -9.76 -5.37 -1.58
C THR A 109 -10.04 -4.43 -2.74
N MET A 110 -11.18 -4.61 -3.38
CA MET A 110 -11.68 -3.69 -4.39
C MET A 110 -12.79 -2.80 -3.86
N LEU A 111 -12.90 -1.60 -4.43
CA LEU A 111 -14.04 -0.73 -4.23
C LEU A 111 -15.24 -1.26 -5.01
N ASP A 112 -16.41 -1.33 -4.35
CA ASP A 112 -17.64 -1.72 -5.03
C ASP A 112 -18.17 -0.59 -5.94
N ARG A 113 -19.02 -0.98 -6.89
CA ARG A 113 -19.59 -0.08 -7.91
C ARG A 113 -20.26 1.16 -7.30
N GLU A 114 -21.00 0.98 -6.21
CA GLU A 114 -21.70 2.08 -5.55
C GLU A 114 -20.74 3.05 -4.87
N THR A 115 -19.69 2.51 -4.23
CA THR A 115 -18.61 3.31 -3.65
C THR A 115 -17.90 4.14 -4.72
N LEU A 116 -17.56 3.55 -5.88
CA LEU A 116 -16.95 4.28 -6.99
C LEU A 116 -17.87 5.37 -7.54
N ARG A 117 -19.17 5.10 -7.70
CA ARG A 117 -20.17 6.12 -8.11
C ARG A 117 -20.27 7.26 -7.11
N SER A 118 -20.28 6.95 -5.82
CA SER A 118 -20.28 7.96 -4.75
C SER A 118 -19.04 8.85 -4.80
N ILE A 119 -17.87 8.28 -5.09
CA ILE A 119 -16.62 9.02 -5.31
C ILE A 119 -16.72 9.94 -6.54
N VAL A 120 -17.22 9.43 -7.67
CA VAL A 120 -17.40 10.23 -8.90
C VAL A 120 -18.36 11.39 -8.68
N ARG A 121 -19.48 11.18 -7.97
CA ARG A 121 -20.39 12.27 -7.61
C ARG A 121 -19.71 13.31 -6.73
N PHE A 122 -18.98 12.86 -5.70
CA PHE A 122 -18.27 13.74 -4.79
C PHE A 122 -17.24 14.63 -5.52
N ILE A 123 -16.41 14.07 -6.39
CA ILE A 123 -15.39 14.87 -7.12
C ILE A 123 -16.03 15.87 -8.08
N ASN A 124 -17.18 15.54 -8.68
CA ASN A 124 -17.92 16.46 -9.56
C ASN A 124 -18.56 17.61 -8.76
N GLU A 125 -19.21 17.30 -7.64
CA GLU A 125 -19.81 18.31 -6.76
C GLU A 125 -18.79 19.32 -6.22
N LYS A 126 -17.58 18.85 -5.91
CA LYS A 126 -16.48 19.72 -5.44
C LYS A 126 -15.64 20.30 -6.58
N ASN A 127 -15.85 19.86 -7.81
CA ASN A 127 -15.06 20.20 -8.99
C ASN A 127 -13.54 20.02 -8.74
N ILE A 128 -13.16 18.83 -8.28
CA ILE A 128 -11.77 18.44 -7.99
C ILE A 128 -11.40 17.22 -8.83
N HIS A 129 -10.09 16.98 -9.03
CA HIS A 129 -9.61 15.85 -9.79
C HIS A 129 -9.79 14.51 -9.05
N LEU A 130 -9.87 13.42 -9.79
CA LEU A 130 -9.80 12.05 -9.33
C LEU A 130 -8.64 11.35 -10.04
N VAL A 131 -7.68 10.85 -9.26
CA VAL A 131 -6.60 9.99 -9.74
C VAL A 131 -6.84 8.59 -9.20
N CYS A 132 -7.06 7.63 -10.08
CA CYS A 132 -7.27 6.22 -9.75
C CYS A 132 -6.02 5.42 -10.07
N ASP A 133 -5.32 4.96 -9.03
CA ASP A 133 -4.24 4.00 -9.15
C ASP A 133 -4.83 2.59 -9.27
N GLU A 134 -4.81 2.06 -10.48
CA GLU A 134 -5.36 0.75 -10.83
C GLU A 134 -4.28 -0.32 -11.06
N ILE A 135 -3.06 -0.10 -10.57
CA ILE A 135 -1.90 -1.01 -10.76
C ILE A 135 -2.15 -2.49 -10.37
N TYR A 136 -3.12 -2.77 -9.50
CA TYR A 136 -3.47 -4.13 -9.08
C TYR A 136 -4.65 -4.71 -9.86
N ALA A 137 -5.16 -4.04 -10.90
CA ALA A 137 -6.36 -4.45 -11.65
C ALA A 137 -6.34 -5.92 -12.11
N ALA A 138 -5.22 -6.39 -12.65
CA ALA A 138 -5.06 -7.77 -13.12
C ALA A 138 -4.62 -8.77 -12.03
N THR A 139 -4.65 -8.38 -10.75
CA THR A 139 -4.35 -9.27 -9.61
C THR A 139 -5.61 -9.72 -8.85
N VAL A 140 -6.79 -9.46 -9.40
CA VAL A 140 -8.08 -9.85 -8.80
C VAL A 140 -8.33 -11.33 -8.99
N PHE A 141 -8.36 -12.09 -7.89
CA PHE A 141 -8.35 -13.55 -7.90
C PHE A 141 -9.65 -14.21 -7.47
N SER A 142 -10.60 -13.46 -6.90
CA SER A 142 -11.93 -13.96 -6.55
C SER A 142 -13.02 -12.94 -6.87
N GLN A 143 -14.28 -13.41 -6.92
CA GLN A 143 -15.43 -12.54 -7.15
C GLN A 143 -15.62 -11.52 -6.00
N PRO A 144 -16.24 -10.35 -6.25
CA PRO A 144 -16.67 -9.84 -7.56
C PRO A 144 -15.50 -9.57 -8.52
N GLU A 145 -15.74 -9.37 -9.81
CA GLU A 145 -14.70 -8.97 -10.77
C GLU A 145 -14.27 -7.52 -10.59
N PHE A 146 -13.10 -7.18 -11.14
CA PHE A 146 -12.57 -5.82 -11.12
C PHE A 146 -13.52 -4.85 -11.81
N ILE A 147 -13.67 -3.66 -11.24
CA ILE A 147 -14.42 -2.55 -11.84
C ILE A 147 -13.45 -1.38 -11.93
N SER A 148 -13.09 -0.99 -13.15
CA SER A 148 -12.29 0.20 -13.40
C SER A 148 -13.14 1.45 -13.23
N ILE A 149 -12.52 2.56 -12.83
CA ILE A 149 -13.17 3.87 -12.88
C ILE A 149 -13.63 4.22 -14.30
N ALA A 150 -12.96 3.70 -15.33
CA ALA A 150 -13.33 3.91 -16.73
C ALA A 150 -14.73 3.37 -17.04
N GLU A 151 -15.13 2.24 -16.46
CA GLU A 151 -16.48 1.68 -16.62
C GLU A 151 -17.52 2.58 -15.95
N ILE A 152 -17.21 3.09 -14.76
CA ILE A 152 -18.12 3.93 -13.98
C ILE A 152 -18.42 5.24 -14.69
N VAL A 153 -17.39 5.91 -15.23
CA VAL A 153 -17.57 7.20 -15.90
C VAL A 153 -18.16 7.09 -17.29
N GLN A 154 -18.15 5.89 -17.90
CA GLN A 154 -18.88 5.62 -19.15
C GLN A 154 -20.37 5.41 -18.90
N GLU A 155 -20.75 4.88 -17.73
CA GLU A 155 -22.15 4.72 -17.32
C GLU A 155 -22.79 6.03 -16.85
N ASP A 156 -21.99 6.96 -16.32
CA ASP A 156 -22.46 8.18 -15.68
C ASP A 156 -22.30 9.40 -16.62
N ILE A 157 -23.39 9.77 -17.29
CA ILE A 157 -23.43 10.86 -18.27
C ILE A 157 -23.14 12.24 -17.63
N GLU A 158 -23.28 12.38 -16.30
CA GLU A 158 -23.13 13.65 -15.59
C GLU A 158 -21.71 13.91 -15.04
N CYS A 159 -20.75 13.02 -15.33
CA CYS A 159 -19.36 13.19 -14.89
C CYS A 159 -18.53 14.06 -15.85
N ASN A 160 -17.88 15.10 -15.33
CA ASN A 160 -16.84 15.83 -16.06
C ASN A 160 -15.58 14.96 -16.19
N LEU A 161 -15.46 14.26 -17.34
CA LEU A 161 -14.35 13.37 -17.64
C LEU A 161 -12.96 14.05 -17.51
N ASN A 162 -12.87 15.36 -17.71
CA ASN A 162 -11.61 16.10 -17.60
C ASN A 162 -11.00 16.08 -16.19
N LEU A 163 -11.77 15.66 -15.18
CA LEU A 163 -11.33 15.52 -13.80
C LEU A 163 -10.78 14.12 -13.50
N VAL A 164 -10.98 13.12 -14.39
CA VAL A 164 -10.69 11.71 -14.09
C VAL A 164 -9.41 11.25 -14.80
N HIS A 165 -8.53 10.64 -14.02
CA HIS A 165 -7.21 10.15 -14.46
C HIS A 165 -6.94 8.77 -13.87
N ILE A 166 -6.30 7.90 -14.65
CA ILE A 166 -5.91 6.55 -14.24
C ILE A 166 -4.38 6.45 -14.28
N VAL A 167 -3.82 5.81 -13.26
CA VAL A 167 -2.41 5.43 -13.19
C VAL A 167 -2.31 3.91 -13.19
N TYR A 168 -1.45 3.36 -14.04
CA TYR A 168 -1.24 1.91 -14.16
C TYR A 168 0.25 1.57 -14.25
N SER A 169 0.61 0.30 -14.03
CA SER A 169 1.98 -0.19 -14.24
C SER A 169 2.01 -1.71 -14.34
N LEU A 170 2.96 -2.24 -15.13
CA LEU A 170 3.21 -3.68 -15.26
C LEU A 170 4.04 -4.27 -14.11
N SER A 171 4.22 -3.51 -13.02
CA SER A 171 5.13 -3.87 -11.93
C SER A 171 4.57 -4.96 -11.02
N LYS A 172 3.25 -5.13 -10.96
CA LYS A 172 2.58 -5.95 -9.93
C LYS A 172 1.85 -7.15 -10.52
N ASP A 173 1.05 -6.91 -11.55
CA ASP A 173 0.32 -7.94 -12.30
C ASP A 173 1.23 -8.85 -13.14
N MET A 174 2.13 -8.26 -13.93
CA MET A 174 3.07 -8.97 -14.80
C MET A 174 4.40 -9.29 -14.10
N GLY A 175 4.62 -8.74 -12.90
CA GLY A 175 5.85 -8.98 -12.13
C GLY A 175 7.10 -8.33 -12.75
N PHE A 176 6.96 -7.19 -13.44
CA PHE A 176 8.07 -6.48 -14.10
C PHE A 176 8.46 -5.14 -13.45
N PRO A 177 8.68 -5.05 -12.12
CA PRO A 177 9.02 -3.79 -11.47
C PRO A 177 10.36 -3.22 -11.94
N GLY A 178 11.27 -4.08 -12.40
CA GLY A 178 12.59 -3.72 -12.94
C GLY A 178 12.57 -3.14 -14.36
N LEU A 179 11.51 -3.42 -15.14
CA LEU A 179 11.37 -2.91 -16.51
C LEU A 179 10.86 -1.46 -16.57
N ARG A 180 10.37 -0.95 -15.43
CA ARG A 180 9.97 0.45 -15.25
C ARG A 180 8.91 0.85 -16.28
N VAL A 181 7.80 0.12 -16.35
CA VAL A 181 6.66 0.46 -17.22
C VAL A 181 5.51 0.96 -16.36
N GLY A 182 5.27 2.27 -16.38
CA GLY A 182 4.14 2.97 -15.78
C GLY A 182 3.32 3.68 -16.86
N ILE A 183 2.05 3.95 -16.60
CA ILE A 183 1.11 4.50 -17.57
C ILE A 183 0.27 5.56 -16.86
N ILE A 184 0.12 6.72 -17.49
CA ILE A 184 -0.87 7.72 -17.12
C ILE A 184 -1.88 7.77 -18.26
N TYR A 185 -3.14 7.52 -17.92
CA TYR A 185 -4.26 7.65 -18.82
C TYR A 185 -5.17 8.77 -18.28
N SER A 186 -5.57 9.69 -19.15
CA SER A 186 -6.37 10.84 -18.75
C SER A 186 -7.30 11.20 -19.89
N TYR A 187 -8.56 11.51 -19.56
CA TYR A 187 -9.52 12.03 -20.52
C TYR A 187 -9.31 13.53 -20.82
N ASN A 188 -8.46 14.19 -20.05
CA ASN A 188 -8.10 15.60 -20.22
C ASN A 188 -6.86 15.77 -21.09
N ASP A 189 -7.02 16.33 -22.29
CA ASP A 189 -5.94 16.54 -23.27
C ASP A 189 -4.83 17.47 -22.76
N ALA A 190 -5.16 18.47 -21.94
CA ALA A 190 -4.15 19.36 -21.37
C ALA A 190 -3.25 18.60 -20.39
N VAL A 191 -3.83 17.71 -19.58
CA VAL A 191 -3.08 16.81 -18.69
C VAL A 191 -2.23 15.83 -19.50
N VAL A 192 -2.76 15.24 -20.57
CA VAL A 192 -2.01 14.33 -21.45
C VAL A 192 -0.80 15.04 -22.08
N SER A 193 -1.01 16.25 -22.62
CA SER A 193 0.05 17.05 -23.23
C SER A 193 1.15 17.41 -22.22
N CYS A 194 0.77 17.83 -21.01
CA CYS A 194 1.71 18.14 -19.93
C CYS A 194 2.49 16.90 -19.48
N ALA A 195 1.79 15.81 -19.16
CA ALA A 195 2.38 14.54 -18.73
C ALA A 195 3.35 14.02 -19.80
N ARG A 196 3.01 14.11 -21.09
CA ARG A 196 3.90 13.70 -22.19
C ARG A 196 5.19 14.52 -22.21
N LYS A 197 5.15 15.85 -22.02
CA LYS A 197 6.37 16.66 -21.95
C LYS A 197 7.22 16.27 -20.74
N MET A 198 6.59 16.05 -19.58
CA MET A 198 7.27 15.61 -18.36
C MET A 198 7.84 14.18 -18.47
N SER A 199 7.26 13.33 -19.33
CA SER A 199 7.75 11.96 -19.55
C SER A 199 9.19 11.90 -20.03
N SER A 200 9.70 12.97 -20.65
CA SER A 200 11.10 13.08 -21.08
C SER A 200 12.12 12.82 -19.95
N PHE A 201 11.75 13.07 -18.70
CA PHE A 201 12.59 12.79 -17.52
C PHE A 201 12.56 11.32 -17.04
N GLY A 202 11.73 10.48 -17.66
CA GLY A 202 11.51 9.09 -17.28
C GLY A 202 10.81 8.33 -18.40
N LEU A 203 11.44 8.24 -19.58
CA LEU A 203 10.91 7.44 -20.67
C LEU A 203 11.18 5.94 -20.46
N VAL A 204 10.24 5.09 -20.87
CA VAL A 204 10.48 3.65 -20.97
C VAL A 204 11.58 3.41 -21.99
N SER A 205 12.56 2.56 -21.64
CA SER A 205 13.57 2.10 -22.60
C SER A 205 12.90 1.60 -23.87
N SER A 206 13.35 2.08 -25.03
CA SER A 206 12.79 1.66 -26.33
C SER A 206 12.91 0.15 -26.55
N GLN A 207 13.97 -0.48 -26.05
CA GLN A 207 14.12 -1.94 -26.04
C GLN A 207 13.01 -2.61 -25.23
N THR A 208 12.71 -2.11 -24.03
CA THR A 208 11.61 -2.61 -23.20
C THR A 208 10.27 -2.40 -23.89
N GLN A 209 10.04 -1.24 -24.51
CA GLN A 209 8.80 -0.98 -25.25
C GLN A 209 8.59 -1.98 -26.39
N TYR A 210 9.63 -2.27 -27.17
CA TYR A 210 9.57 -3.25 -28.26
C TYR A 210 9.23 -4.66 -27.73
N MET A 211 9.92 -5.09 -26.67
CA MET A 211 9.68 -6.40 -26.05
C MET A 211 8.25 -6.52 -25.49
N ILE A 212 7.81 -5.53 -24.72
CA ILE A 212 6.47 -5.52 -24.11
C ILE A 212 5.38 -5.41 -25.18
N ALA A 213 5.58 -4.61 -26.23
CA ALA A 213 4.63 -4.53 -27.33
C ALA A 213 4.47 -5.88 -28.03
N SER A 214 5.57 -6.60 -28.30
CA SER A 214 5.51 -7.94 -28.88
C SER A 214 4.77 -8.94 -27.99
N MET A 215 5.02 -8.91 -26.68
CA MET A 215 4.43 -9.82 -25.72
C MET A 215 2.93 -9.54 -25.48
N LEU A 216 2.54 -8.26 -25.38
CA LEU A 216 1.17 -7.86 -25.12
C LEU A 216 0.27 -7.87 -26.37
N SER A 217 0.85 -7.98 -27.56
CA SER A 217 0.08 -8.17 -28.81
C SER A 217 -0.32 -9.63 -29.06
N ASP A 218 0.18 -10.57 -28.25
CA ASP A 218 -0.24 -11.98 -28.28
C ASP A 218 -1.43 -12.19 -27.33
N ASP A 219 -2.64 -12.09 -27.89
CA ASP A 219 -3.89 -12.23 -27.13
C ASP A 219 -4.03 -13.61 -26.46
N GLU A 220 -3.48 -14.67 -27.06
CA GLU A 220 -3.52 -16.01 -26.49
C GLU A 220 -2.64 -16.07 -25.23
N PHE A 221 -1.42 -15.55 -25.33
CA PHE A 221 -0.52 -15.42 -24.18
C PHE A 221 -1.15 -14.58 -23.08
N VAL A 222 -1.66 -13.37 -23.40
CA VAL A 222 -2.25 -12.46 -22.40
C VAL A 222 -3.45 -13.10 -21.71
N GLY A 223 -4.37 -13.68 -22.48
CA GLY A 223 -5.55 -14.35 -21.93
C GLY A 223 -5.18 -15.53 -21.04
N LYS A 224 -4.18 -16.32 -21.43
CA LYS A 224 -3.67 -17.44 -20.62
C LYS A 224 -2.97 -16.95 -19.35
N PHE A 225 -2.14 -15.92 -19.46
CA PHE A 225 -1.40 -15.35 -18.33
C PHE A 225 -2.34 -14.82 -17.25
N ILE A 226 -3.35 -14.03 -17.62
CA ILE A 226 -4.31 -13.46 -16.66
C ILE A 226 -5.08 -14.58 -15.94
N ARG A 227 -5.58 -15.59 -16.68
CA ARG A 227 -6.30 -16.72 -16.07
C ARG A 227 -5.42 -17.53 -15.12
N GLU A 228 -4.20 -17.86 -15.54
CA GLU A 228 -3.28 -18.66 -14.74
C GLU A 228 -2.82 -17.89 -13.50
N SER A 229 -2.50 -16.60 -13.64
CA SER A 229 -2.15 -15.70 -12.53
C SER A 229 -3.29 -15.64 -11.51
N LYS A 230 -4.53 -15.45 -11.98
CA LYS A 230 -5.76 -15.48 -11.16
C LYS A 230 -5.85 -16.77 -10.34
N THR A 231 -5.73 -17.93 -10.99
CA THR A 231 -5.83 -19.25 -10.35
C THR A 231 -4.74 -19.46 -9.30
N ARG A 232 -3.47 -19.14 -9.64
CA ARG A 232 -2.35 -19.30 -8.71
C ARG A 232 -2.47 -18.38 -7.51
N MET A 233 -2.89 -17.13 -7.72
CA MET A 233 -3.05 -16.18 -6.64
C MET A 233 -4.20 -16.58 -5.70
N ALA A 234 -5.33 -17.05 -6.25
CA ALA A 234 -6.44 -17.57 -5.44
C ALA A 234 -6.01 -18.77 -4.58
N ALA A 235 -5.27 -19.72 -5.17
CA ALA A 235 -4.75 -20.88 -4.45
C ALA A 235 -3.79 -20.45 -3.33
N ARG A 236 -2.83 -19.57 -3.64
CA ARG A 236 -1.86 -19.01 -2.69
C ARG A 236 -2.56 -18.31 -1.53
N HIS A 237 -3.49 -17.41 -1.83
CA HIS A 237 -4.28 -16.68 -0.85
C HIS A 237 -4.98 -17.65 0.09
N ARG A 238 -5.72 -18.62 -0.47
CA ARG A 238 -6.46 -19.63 0.31
C ARG A 238 -5.57 -20.40 1.26
N VAL A 239 -4.45 -20.97 0.77
CA VAL A 239 -3.55 -21.76 1.62
C VAL A 239 -3.01 -20.92 2.79
N PHE A 240 -2.64 -19.66 2.52
CA PHE A 240 -2.12 -18.78 3.56
C PHE A 240 -3.21 -18.41 4.58
N THR A 241 -4.41 -18.03 4.14
CA THR A 241 -5.51 -17.67 5.04
C THR A 241 -6.00 -18.85 5.87
N ASP A 242 -6.08 -20.05 5.27
CA ASP A 242 -6.43 -21.28 5.99
C ASP A 242 -5.34 -21.62 7.03
N GLY A 243 -4.08 -21.39 6.67
CA GLY A 243 -2.95 -21.61 7.56
C GLY A 243 -2.90 -20.66 8.76
N LEU A 244 -3.28 -19.39 8.56
CA LEU A 244 -3.42 -18.39 9.62
C LEU A 244 -4.63 -18.67 10.52
N ALA A 245 -5.76 -19.10 9.93
CA ALA A 245 -6.96 -19.47 10.69
C ALA A 245 -6.69 -20.61 11.68
N GLN A 246 -5.84 -21.58 11.31
CA GLN A 246 -5.38 -22.64 12.22
C GLN A 246 -4.55 -22.10 13.41
N ALA A 247 -3.97 -20.91 13.28
CA ALA A 247 -3.28 -20.19 14.34
C ALA A 247 -4.20 -19.18 15.06
N SER A 248 -5.51 -19.23 14.86
CA SER A 248 -6.49 -18.27 15.40
C SER A 248 -6.21 -16.81 15.00
N ILE A 249 -5.53 -16.60 13.86
CA ILE A 249 -5.29 -15.28 13.26
C ILE A 249 -6.25 -15.10 12.10
N ASN A 250 -6.94 -13.97 12.07
CA ASN A 250 -7.85 -13.62 10.99
C ASN A 250 -7.19 -12.64 10.01
N CYS A 251 -7.69 -12.62 8.78
CA CYS A 251 -7.41 -11.58 7.80
C CYS A 251 -8.70 -10.84 7.45
N LEU A 252 -8.55 -9.68 6.80
CA LEU A 252 -9.68 -8.97 6.21
C LEU A 252 -10.41 -9.88 5.21
N ARG A 253 -11.63 -10.27 5.57
CA ARG A 253 -12.39 -11.34 4.88
C ARG A 253 -12.77 -10.98 3.44
N THR A 254 -12.82 -9.69 3.12
CA THR A 254 -13.18 -9.18 1.80
C THR A 254 -12.01 -9.14 0.82
N SER A 255 -10.80 -9.59 1.23
CA SER A 255 -9.63 -9.58 0.36
C SER A 255 -9.84 -10.51 -0.84
N ASN A 256 -9.75 -9.93 -2.03
CA ASN A 256 -10.00 -10.58 -3.31
C ASN A 256 -9.01 -10.18 -4.41
N ALA A 257 -8.00 -9.36 -4.06
CA ALA A 257 -7.04 -8.80 -4.99
C ALA A 257 -5.68 -8.52 -4.34
N GLY A 258 -4.70 -8.18 -5.15
CA GLY A 258 -3.37 -7.80 -4.70
C GLY A 258 -2.41 -8.98 -4.51
N LEU A 259 -1.25 -8.66 -3.94
CA LEU A 259 -0.14 -9.61 -3.74
C LEU A 259 0.12 -9.88 -2.25
N PHE A 260 -0.83 -9.47 -1.41
CA PHE A 260 -0.70 -9.38 0.04
C PHE A 260 -2.05 -9.53 0.72
N LEU A 261 -2.00 -9.69 2.04
CA LEU A 261 -3.13 -9.82 2.94
C LEU A 261 -3.07 -8.74 4.02
N TRP A 262 -4.24 -8.31 4.47
CA TRP A 262 -4.38 -7.44 5.63
C TRP A 262 -4.73 -8.29 6.86
N MET A 263 -3.71 -8.60 7.66
CA MET A 263 -3.75 -9.52 8.79
C MET A 263 -4.12 -8.78 10.08
N ASP A 264 -5.04 -9.34 10.86
CA ASP A 264 -5.52 -8.80 12.14
C ASP A 264 -4.80 -9.47 13.31
N LEU A 265 -3.86 -8.75 13.92
CA LEU A 265 -3.15 -9.18 15.14
C LEU A 265 -3.59 -8.38 16.37
N ARG A 266 -4.74 -7.68 16.33
CA ARG A 266 -5.24 -6.88 17.46
C ARG A 266 -5.42 -7.71 18.73
N GLY A 267 -5.75 -9.00 18.59
CA GLY A 267 -5.87 -9.94 19.71
C GLY A 267 -4.54 -10.32 20.39
N LEU A 268 -3.40 -10.06 19.74
CA LEU A 268 -2.06 -10.28 20.30
C LEU A 268 -1.48 -9.03 20.96
N LEU A 269 -2.11 -7.87 20.79
CA LEU A 269 -1.67 -6.65 21.44
C LEU A 269 -2.04 -6.68 22.92
N LYS A 270 -1.09 -6.29 23.79
CA LYS A 270 -1.35 -6.08 25.22
C LYS A 270 -2.26 -4.88 25.46
N GLU A 271 -2.05 -3.84 24.68
CA GLU A 271 -2.80 -2.58 24.69
C GLU A 271 -3.03 -2.14 23.24
N LYS A 272 -4.15 -1.46 22.97
CA LYS A 272 -4.48 -1.00 21.61
C LYS A 272 -3.78 0.33 21.29
N THR A 273 -2.45 0.32 21.30
CA THR A 273 -1.60 1.48 21.05
C THR A 273 -0.60 1.20 19.92
N PHE A 274 -0.13 2.23 19.23
CA PHE A 274 0.87 2.05 18.17
C PHE A 274 2.23 1.63 18.73
N GLU A 275 2.54 1.99 19.97
CA GLU A 275 3.72 1.51 20.69
C GLU A 275 3.66 0.00 20.89
N ALA A 276 2.49 -0.54 21.24
CA ALA A 276 2.27 -1.98 21.34
C ALA A 276 2.34 -2.67 19.96
N GLU A 277 1.81 -2.06 18.91
CA GLU A 277 1.97 -2.56 17.53
C GLU A 277 3.45 -2.67 17.14
N MET A 278 4.23 -1.62 17.40
CA MET A 278 5.67 -1.60 17.10
C MET A 278 6.47 -2.57 17.96
N ALA A 279 6.07 -2.77 19.22
CA ALA A 279 6.68 -3.79 20.08
C ALA A 279 6.41 -5.21 19.54
N LEU A 280 5.16 -5.51 19.14
CA LEU A 280 4.81 -6.77 18.50
C LEU A 280 5.57 -6.95 17.17
N TRP A 281 5.64 -5.92 16.35
CA TRP A 281 6.40 -5.94 15.11
C TRP A 281 7.87 -6.29 15.32
N ARG A 282 8.53 -5.72 16.34
CA ARG A 282 9.92 -6.05 16.72
C ARG A 282 10.09 -7.53 17.10
N VAL A 283 9.12 -8.10 17.81
CA VAL A 283 9.12 -9.55 18.12
C VAL A 283 8.97 -10.38 16.84
N ILE A 284 8.08 -9.98 15.93
CA ILE A 284 7.88 -10.69 14.65
C ILE A 284 9.18 -10.69 13.81
N ILE A 285 9.87 -9.55 13.70
CA ILE A 285 11.12 -9.47 12.91
C ILE A 285 12.30 -10.20 13.57
N HIS A 286 12.45 -10.13 14.90
CA HIS A 286 13.63 -10.66 15.58
C HIS A 286 13.48 -12.13 16.01
N GLU A 287 12.31 -12.50 16.54
CA GLU A 287 12.05 -13.84 17.07
C GLU A 287 11.40 -14.75 16.03
N VAL A 288 10.32 -14.29 15.38
CA VAL A 288 9.62 -15.07 14.34
C VAL A 288 10.41 -15.04 13.02
N LYS A 289 11.30 -14.05 12.85
CA LYS A 289 12.15 -13.86 11.66
C LYS A 289 11.32 -13.74 10.38
N LEU A 290 10.23 -12.96 10.46
CA LEU A 290 9.38 -12.62 9.32
C LEU A 290 9.36 -11.11 9.14
N ASN A 291 9.63 -10.64 7.93
CA ASN A 291 9.49 -9.23 7.61
C ASN A 291 8.07 -8.97 7.11
N VAL A 292 7.28 -8.28 7.93
CA VAL A 292 5.91 -7.85 7.64
C VAL A 292 5.82 -6.34 7.87
N SER A 293 4.83 -5.68 7.27
CA SER A 293 4.69 -4.23 7.41
C SER A 293 3.60 -3.90 8.43
N PRO A 294 3.88 -3.14 9.50
CA PRO A 294 2.89 -2.76 10.50
C PRO A 294 1.91 -1.73 9.97
N GLY A 295 0.68 -1.72 10.51
CA GLY A 295 -0.44 -0.92 10.03
C GLY A 295 -0.19 0.58 10.09
N CYS A 296 0.55 1.04 11.10
CA CYS A 296 0.97 2.44 11.22
C CYS A 296 1.82 2.92 10.03
N SER A 297 2.54 2.03 9.33
CA SER A 297 3.29 2.40 8.12
C SER A 297 2.38 2.80 6.95
N PHE A 298 1.12 2.36 6.98
CA PHE A 298 0.08 2.70 6.02
C PHE A 298 -0.96 3.68 6.59
N HIS A 299 -0.70 4.24 7.77
CA HIS A 299 -1.59 5.18 8.47
C HIS A 299 -2.95 4.60 8.78
N CYS A 300 -2.99 3.30 9.06
CA CYS A 300 -4.14 2.71 9.70
C CYS A 300 -4.38 3.41 11.04
N THR A 301 -5.61 3.89 11.26
CA THR A 301 -6.00 4.59 12.50
C THR A 301 -6.16 3.63 13.68
N GLU A 302 -6.24 2.32 13.40
CA GLU A 302 -6.35 1.26 14.38
C GLU A 302 -5.02 0.50 14.50
N PRO A 303 -4.38 0.47 15.69
CA PRO A 303 -3.22 -0.37 15.92
C PRO A 303 -3.56 -1.87 15.83
N GLY A 304 -2.62 -2.67 15.34
CA GLY A 304 -2.65 -4.14 15.35
C GLY A 304 -2.90 -4.80 13.99
N TRP A 305 -2.95 -4.01 12.91
CA TRP A 305 -3.05 -4.54 11.55
C TRP A 305 -1.67 -4.68 10.90
N PHE A 306 -1.50 -5.68 10.03
CA PHE A 306 -0.23 -5.94 9.36
C PHE A 306 -0.44 -6.35 7.90
N ARG A 307 0.36 -5.81 6.98
CA ARG A 307 0.43 -6.28 5.60
C ARG A 307 1.43 -7.43 5.49
N VAL A 308 0.99 -8.54 4.90
CA VAL A 308 1.84 -9.71 4.61
C VAL A 308 1.80 -10.03 3.13
N CYS A 309 2.94 -9.96 2.44
CA CYS A 309 3.04 -10.34 1.03
C CYS A 309 3.11 -11.86 0.87
N ILE A 310 2.42 -12.41 -0.13
CA ILE A 310 2.28 -13.86 -0.36
C ILE A 310 2.67 -14.30 -1.77
N ALA A 311 3.02 -13.37 -2.66
CA ALA A 311 3.24 -13.64 -4.08
C ALA A 311 4.71 -13.82 -4.48
N ASN A 312 5.66 -13.74 -3.55
CA ASN A 312 7.09 -13.61 -3.84
C ASN A 312 7.95 -14.79 -3.35
N MET A 313 7.32 -15.84 -2.82
CA MET A 313 8.02 -17.02 -2.30
C MET A 313 7.37 -18.31 -2.81
N ASP A 314 8.11 -19.41 -2.71
CA ASP A 314 7.61 -20.75 -3.00
C ASP A 314 6.75 -21.32 -1.86
N ASP A 315 6.12 -22.47 -2.13
CA ASP A 315 5.24 -23.17 -1.19
C ASP A 315 5.99 -23.58 0.09
N GLN A 316 7.24 -24.02 -0.05
CA GLN A 316 8.05 -24.48 1.08
C GLN A 316 8.35 -23.33 2.04
N THR A 317 8.76 -22.17 1.52
CA THR A 317 9.04 -20.97 2.33
C THR A 317 7.77 -20.46 3.00
N MET A 318 6.64 -20.52 2.30
CA MET A 318 5.34 -20.16 2.86
C MET A 318 4.95 -21.06 4.03
N GLU A 319 5.10 -22.38 3.92
CA GLU A 319 4.82 -23.33 5.00
C GLU A 319 5.76 -23.13 6.20
N VAL A 320 7.03 -22.82 5.96
CA VAL A 320 7.96 -22.44 7.03
C VAL A 320 7.48 -21.18 7.75
N ALA A 321 7.01 -20.17 7.03
CA ALA A 321 6.47 -18.95 7.63
C ALA A 321 5.23 -19.25 8.49
N LEU A 322 4.26 -20.02 7.98
CA LEU A 322 3.07 -20.44 8.71
C LEU A 322 3.42 -21.26 9.96
N SER A 323 4.37 -22.18 9.86
CA SER A 323 4.86 -22.97 10.99
C SER A 323 5.45 -22.09 12.10
N ARG A 324 6.26 -21.07 11.73
CA ARG A 324 6.80 -20.10 12.69
C ARG A 324 5.72 -19.27 13.35
N ILE A 325 4.72 -18.82 12.59
CA ILE A 325 3.56 -18.09 13.13
C ILE A 325 2.79 -18.96 14.13
N ARG A 326 2.46 -20.20 13.78
CA ARG A 326 1.77 -21.16 14.67
C ARG A 326 2.56 -21.39 15.96
N THR A 327 3.87 -21.58 15.85
CA THR A 327 4.76 -21.78 17.00
C THR A 327 4.78 -20.55 17.92
N PHE A 328 4.82 -19.36 17.33
CA PHE A 328 4.81 -18.10 18.08
C PHE A 328 3.49 -17.91 18.85
N VAL A 329 2.34 -18.08 18.17
CA VAL A 329 1.03 -17.91 18.81
C VAL A 329 0.82 -18.93 19.94
N ASN A 330 1.20 -20.20 19.72
CA ASN A 330 1.03 -21.24 20.74
C ASN A 330 1.89 -21.02 21.99
N LYS A 331 3.12 -20.49 21.84
CA LYS A 331 3.97 -20.14 22.99
C LYS A 331 3.33 -19.06 23.87
N ASP A 332 2.66 -18.08 23.26
CA ASP A 332 2.04 -16.98 23.98
C ASP A 332 0.70 -17.37 24.65
N VAL A 333 0.06 -18.44 24.17
CA VAL A 333 -1.09 -19.06 24.85
C VAL A 333 -0.65 -19.83 26.09
N ASP A 334 0.48 -20.54 26.03
CA ASP A 334 1.00 -21.30 27.18
C ASP A 334 1.57 -20.40 28.29
N THR A 335 2.08 -19.21 27.97
CA THR A 335 2.50 -18.21 28.98
C THR A 335 1.31 -17.52 29.66
N LYS A 336 0.12 -17.50 29.01
CA LYS A 336 -1.13 -16.95 29.57
C LYS A 336 -1.92 -17.95 30.43
N LYS A 337 -1.54 -19.23 30.49
CA LYS A 337 -2.09 -20.17 31.49
C LYS A 337 -1.62 -19.73 32.88
N PRO A 338 -2.48 -19.71 33.92
CA PRO A 338 -2.03 -19.38 35.27
C PRO A 338 -0.95 -20.37 35.67
N LYS A 339 0.27 -19.86 35.94
CA LYS A 339 1.35 -20.67 36.49
C LYS A 339 0.80 -21.35 37.74
N ARG A 340 0.64 -22.68 37.69
CA ARG A 340 0.41 -23.49 38.89
C ARG A 340 1.47 -23.08 39.90
N THR A 341 1.02 -22.57 41.04
CA THR A 341 1.86 -22.11 42.14
C THR A 341 2.67 -23.29 42.64
N LEU A 342 3.91 -23.41 42.16
CA LEU A 342 4.90 -24.29 42.76
C LEU A 342 5.24 -23.72 44.14
N ARG A 343 4.66 -24.32 45.18
CA ARG A 343 5.08 -24.13 46.57
C ARG A 343 6.54 -24.56 46.69
N TRP A 344 7.43 -23.58 46.79
CA TRP A 344 8.82 -23.80 47.18
C TRP A 344 8.86 -24.14 48.67
N GLN A 345 9.25 -25.38 49.00
CA GLN A 345 9.76 -25.72 50.32
C GLN A 345 11.23 -25.30 50.39
N GLY A 346 11.53 -24.47 51.38
CA GLY A 346 12.87 -23.92 51.58
C GLY A 346 13.86 -24.95 52.09
N SER A 347 15.07 -24.89 51.56
CA SER A 347 16.31 -24.65 52.31
C SER A 347 17.48 -25.05 51.42
N LEU A 348 18.43 -24.13 51.18
CA LEU A 348 19.84 -24.44 50.96
C LEU A 348 20.64 -23.13 51.03
N LYS A 349 21.75 -23.19 51.76
CA LYS A 349 22.53 -22.07 52.31
C LYS A 349 23.47 -21.46 51.27
N LEU A 350 23.69 -20.15 51.41
CA LEU A 350 24.72 -19.36 50.72
C LEU A 350 26.15 -19.76 51.15
N SER A 351 27.06 -19.77 50.18
CA SER A 351 28.48 -19.46 50.38
C SER A 351 29.00 -18.69 49.14
N SER A 352 29.90 -17.74 49.37
CA SER A 352 30.42 -16.68 48.46
C SER A 352 31.97 -16.74 48.47
N PRO A 353 32.74 -15.93 47.71
CA PRO A 353 32.68 -15.52 46.31
C PRO A 353 33.94 -15.96 45.53
N ARG A 354 33.97 -15.79 44.20
CA ARG A 354 35.24 -15.62 43.47
C ARG A 354 35.18 -14.39 42.55
N ILE A 355 36.10 -13.49 42.86
CA ILE A 355 36.56 -12.32 42.12
C ILE A 355 37.28 -12.79 40.85
N TYR A 356 36.98 -12.16 39.71
CA TYR A 356 37.96 -11.84 38.67
C TYR A 356 37.41 -10.64 37.88
N ASP A 357 38.02 -9.48 38.12
CA ASP A 357 37.95 -8.30 37.26
C ASP A 357 38.87 -8.52 36.04
N ASP A 358 38.44 -8.06 34.86
CA ASP A 358 39.01 -6.88 34.18
C ASP A 358 38.74 -6.89 32.66
N PHE A 359 38.16 -5.77 32.22
CA PHE A 359 38.26 -5.03 30.94
C PHE A 359 38.46 -5.78 29.60
N ILE A 360 37.63 -5.42 28.61
CA ILE A 360 38.03 -4.66 27.40
C ILE A 360 36.80 -4.28 26.54
N ASN A 361 36.54 -2.97 26.54
CA ASN A 361 35.98 -2.05 25.53
C ASN A 361 35.15 -2.51 24.31
N SER A 362 33.97 -1.90 24.21
CA SER A 362 33.20 -1.61 22.99
C SER A 362 34.00 -0.82 21.93
N PRO A 363 33.73 -1.02 20.62
CA PRO A 363 34.01 -0.02 19.61
C PRO A 363 32.73 0.75 19.22
N HIS A 364 32.81 2.06 19.41
CA HIS A 364 31.88 3.07 18.93
C HIS A 364 31.77 3.12 17.40
N SER A 365 30.58 3.49 16.94
CA SER A 365 30.29 4.06 15.62
C SER A 365 31.16 5.29 15.31
N PRO A 366 31.60 5.48 14.05
CA PRO A 366 32.02 6.78 13.57
C PRO A 366 31.25 7.21 12.31
N LEU A 367 30.41 8.22 12.45
CA LEU A 367 30.19 9.28 11.45
C LEU A 367 29.99 10.56 12.27
N PRO A 368 30.54 11.74 11.89
CA PRO A 368 30.12 12.38 10.64
C PRO A 368 31.11 13.40 10.04
N GLN A 369 31.61 13.24 8.81
CA GLN A 369 32.05 14.40 8.00
C GLN A 369 31.84 14.11 6.51
N SER A 370 30.88 14.80 5.89
CA SER A 370 30.80 14.98 4.44
C SER A 370 31.02 16.46 4.14
N PRO A 371 31.90 16.84 3.20
CA PRO A 371 32.19 18.23 2.90
C PRO A 371 31.02 18.90 2.17
N LEU A 372 30.50 19.95 2.82
CA LEU A 372 29.56 20.91 2.25
C LEU A 372 30.24 21.66 1.09
N VAL A 373 29.69 21.51 -0.12
CA VAL A 373 29.95 22.42 -1.23
C VAL A 373 29.05 23.64 -1.04
N LEU A 374 29.65 24.75 -0.60
CA LEU A 374 29.04 26.07 -0.60
C LEU A 374 29.12 26.64 -2.03
N ALA A 375 27.97 26.78 -2.68
CA ALA A 375 27.88 27.62 -3.88
C ALA A 375 27.96 29.08 -3.45
N ARG A 376 28.99 29.80 -3.92
CA ARG A 376 29.09 31.26 -3.85
C ARG A 376 28.54 31.87 -5.14
N ASN A 377 27.66 32.85 -4.92
CA ASN A 377 27.07 33.87 -5.80
C ASN A 377 26.14 33.42 -6.92
#